data_AF-D6XSQ1-F1
#
_entry.id   AF-D6XSQ1-F1
#
_cell.length_a   1.000
_cell.length_b   1.000
_cell.length_c   1.000
_cell.angle_alpha   90.00
_cell.angle_beta   90.00
_cell.angle_gamma   90.00
#
_symmetry.space_group_name_H-M   'P 1'
#
loop_
_entity.id
_entity.type
_entity.pdbx_description
1 polymer ?
#
loop_
_entity_poly.entity_id
_entity_poly.type
_entity_poly.pdbx_seq_one_letter_code
_entity_poly.pdbx_strand_id
1 'polypeptide(L)'
;MPNIDGHIHSPYCPHGSNDPLEDYVKRAISLGFEQITFTEHAPLPNGFTDPVPDKDSAMAHSDLRAYVQDIERLKKKYATQIRILCGLEVDYIEGFEEETASLLASFEPDLDEVILSVHFIQMPDGGYICIDFDEAAFGDAIRRLGGLNALYAHYYRTVRMSIEANLNSSLPIRIGHISLVHKFQTSFARDFDDSKDLRDILNRIKNRGYMLDVNGAGLVKPLCKETYPPPYIIEEARQLGIPLVYGSDAHSALGIGQGYDTIKPFLPPYDEGMQDD
;
A
#
# COMPACT_ATOMS: atom_id res chain seq x y z
N MET A 1 10.63 18.41 6.25
CA MET A 1 9.36 17.87 5.75
C MET A 1 8.64 17.22 6.91
N PRO A 2 7.32 17.37 7.04
CA PRO A 2 6.58 16.82 8.18
C PRO A 2 6.82 15.31 8.34
N ASN A 3 6.81 14.81 9.58
CA ASN A 3 6.76 13.36 9.80
C ASN A 3 5.40 12.84 9.31
N ILE A 4 5.41 12.04 8.25
CA ILE A 4 4.21 11.52 7.60
C ILE A 4 4.11 10.00 7.81
N ASP A 5 2.91 9.49 8.08
CA ASP A 5 2.53 8.08 7.89
C ASP A 5 1.40 8.00 6.85
N GLY A 6 1.75 7.67 5.61
CA GLY A 6 0.86 7.76 4.45
C GLY A 6 0.08 6.50 4.15
N HIS A 7 0.21 5.44 4.95
CA HIS A 7 -0.49 4.18 4.70
C HIS A 7 -1.00 3.64 6.03
N ILE A 8 -2.26 3.92 6.37
CA ILE A 8 -2.90 3.41 7.58
C ILE A 8 -4.32 2.93 7.25
N HIS A 9 -4.74 1.82 7.85
CA HIS A 9 -6.11 1.33 7.74
C HIS A 9 -6.97 1.86 8.88
N SER A 10 -8.19 1.35 8.97
CA SER A 10 -9.18 1.76 9.96
C SER A 10 -10.06 0.58 10.38
N PRO A 11 -11.04 0.80 11.28
CA PRO A 11 -12.08 -0.19 11.58
C PRO A 11 -12.98 -0.59 10.41
N TYR A 12 -12.86 0.09 9.26
CA TYR A 12 -13.53 -0.33 8.04
C TYR A 12 -12.81 -1.51 7.36
N CYS A 13 -11.57 -1.82 7.76
CA CYS A 13 -10.83 -3.00 7.33
C CYS A 13 -11.39 -4.24 8.04
N PRO A 14 -12.01 -5.20 7.32
CA PRO A 14 -12.61 -6.37 7.96
C PRO A 14 -11.58 -7.31 8.62
N HIS A 15 -10.34 -7.32 8.11
CA HIS A 15 -9.22 -8.08 8.66
C HIS A 15 -8.29 -7.23 9.54
N GLY A 16 -8.69 -6.01 9.86
CA GLY A 16 -8.03 -5.11 10.81
C GLY A 16 -8.54 -5.28 12.23
N SER A 17 -8.00 -4.46 13.13
CA SER A 17 -8.55 -4.30 14.48
C SER A 17 -9.83 -3.46 14.46
N ASN A 18 -10.65 -3.60 15.52
CA ASN A 18 -11.81 -2.73 15.74
C ASN A 18 -11.47 -1.49 16.59
N ASP A 19 -10.19 -1.10 16.67
CA ASP A 19 -9.74 0.07 17.44
C ASP A 19 -10.43 1.34 16.91
N PRO A 20 -11.05 2.19 17.74
CA PRO A 20 -11.69 3.41 17.25
C PRO A 20 -10.76 4.25 16.34
N LEU A 21 -11.28 4.78 15.24
CA LEU A 21 -10.56 5.70 14.32
C LEU A 21 -9.74 6.77 15.06
N GLU A 22 -10.30 7.31 16.14
CA GLU A 22 -9.67 8.33 16.95
C GLU A 22 -8.41 7.86 17.69
N ASP A 23 -8.29 6.57 18.00
CA ASP A 23 -7.13 6.01 18.67
C ASP A 23 -5.91 5.92 17.74
N TYR A 24 -6.13 5.69 16.43
CA TYR A 24 -5.09 5.83 15.40
C TYR A 24 -4.53 7.25 15.37
N VAL A 25 -5.42 8.26 15.36
CA VAL A 25 -5.05 9.69 15.33
C VAL A 25 -4.26 10.06 16.59
N LYS A 26 -4.75 9.70 17.77
CA LYS A 26 -4.07 9.97 19.04
C LYS A 26 -2.71 9.29 19.11
N ARG A 27 -2.61 8.05 18.62
CA ARG A 27 -1.34 7.34 18.55
C ARG A 27 -0.35 8.06 17.63
N ALA A 28 -0.77 8.47 16.44
CA ALA A 28 0.07 9.21 15.51
C ALA A 28 0.62 10.50 16.13
N ILE A 29 -0.23 11.29 16.77
CA ILE A 29 0.17 12.51 17.52
C ILE A 29 1.20 12.16 18.61
N SER A 30 0.95 11.10 19.39
CA SER A 30 1.87 10.69 20.48
C SER A 30 3.25 10.26 19.99
N LEU A 31 3.36 9.82 18.73
CA LEU A 31 4.62 9.44 18.09
C LEU A 31 5.29 10.60 17.33
N GLY A 32 4.67 11.78 17.33
CA GLY A 32 5.20 12.96 16.66
C GLY A 32 5.01 12.96 15.14
N PHE A 33 4.03 12.21 14.62
CA PHE A 33 3.59 12.37 13.24
C PHE A 33 2.78 13.67 13.10
N GLU A 34 3.09 14.44 12.06
CA GLU A 34 2.45 15.71 11.72
C GLU A 34 1.39 15.53 10.63
N GLN A 35 1.47 14.42 9.87
CA GLN A 35 0.48 14.05 8.89
C GLN A 35 0.24 12.53 8.89
N ILE A 36 -1.02 12.13 8.75
CA ILE A 36 -1.41 10.75 8.47
C ILE A 36 -2.36 10.68 7.29
N THR A 37 -2.38 9.55 6.60
CA THR A 37 -3.34 9.29 5.51
C THR A 37 -4.00 7.94 5.71
N PHE A 38 -5.30 7.97 6.03
CA PHE A 38 -6.10 6.75 6.02
C PHE A 38 -6.26 6.31 4.57
N THR A 39 -5.87 5.08 4.27
CA THR A 39 -5.89 4.46 2.95
C THR A 39 -6.55 3.11 3.06
N GLU A 40 -7.81 3.10 3.49
CA GLU A 40 -8.54 1.84 3.65
C GLU A 40 -8.65 1.06 2.34
N HIS A 41 -8.72 -0.27 2.42
CA HIS A 41 -8.97 -1.13 1.26
C HIS A 41 -10.27 -0.72 0.57
N ALA A 42 -10.14 -0.22 -0.65
CA ALA A 42 -11.27 0.12 -1.50
C ALA A 42 -12.15 -1.12 -1.72
N PRO A 43 -13.49 -0.96 -1.79
CA PRO A 43 -14.36 -2.07 -2.11
C PRO A 43 -13.92 -2.77 -3.39
N LEU A 44 -13.86 -4.10 -3.35
CA LEU A 44 -13.45 -4.90 -4.52
C LEU A 44 -14.38 -4.64 -5.72
N PRO A 45 -13.86 -4.70 -6.96
CA PRO A 45 -14.64 -4.48 -8.17
C PRO A 45 -15.90 -5.34 -8.27
N ASN A 46 -16.97 -4.78 -8.82
CA ASN A 46 -18.17 -5.55 -9.11
C ASN A 46 -17.83 -6.71 -10.08
N GLY A 47 -18.27 -7.92 -9.75
CA GLY A 47 -17.98 -9.12 -10.55
C GLY A 47 -16.67 -9.82 -10.18
N PHE A 48 -15.79 -9.19 -9.40
CA PHE A 48 -14.66 -9.88 -8.79
C PHE A 48 -15.14 -10.70 -7.59
N THR A 49 -14.69 -11.94 -7.48
CA THR A 49 -14.95 -12.79 -6.32
C THR A 49 -13.67 -12.89 -5.51
N ASP A 50 -13.71 -12.39 -4.28
CA ASP A 50 -12.58 -12.50 -3.36
C ASP A 50 -12.16 -13.99 -3.21
N PRO A 51 -10.91 -14.34 -3.57
CA PRO A 51 -10.41 -15.71 -3.42
C PRO A 51 -10.08 -16.08 -1.98
N VAL A 52 -10.08 -15.12 -1.04
CA VAL A 52 -9.86 -15.38 0.38
C VAL A 52 -11.11 -16.03 1.01
N PRO A 53 -10.95 -17.04 1.90
CA PRO A 53 -12.09 -17.79 2.44
C PRO A 53 -13.16 -16.95 3.14
N ASP A 54 -12.75 -15.95 3.93
CA ASP A 54 -13.64 -15.13 4.74
C ASP A 54 -14.19 -13.91 3.99
N LYS A 55 -13.72 -13.68 2.76
CA LYS A 55 -14.13 -12.55 1.88
C LYS A 55 -13.99 -11.20 2.56
N ASP A 56 -12.90 -11.05 3.29
CA ASP A 56 -12.61 -9.96 4.21
C ASP A 56 -11.50 -9.04 3.68
N SER A 57 -11.10 -9.17 2.41
CA SER A 57 -9.97 -8.40 1.84
C SER A 57 -10.24 -6.90 1.69
N ALA A 58 -11.50 -6.45 1.74
CA ALA A 58 -11.83 -5.03 1.60
C ALA A 58 -13.15 -4.65 2.28
N MET A 59 -13.35 -3.35 2.52
CA MET A 59 -14.63 -2.84 3.02
C MET A 59 -15.77 -3.08 2.03
N ALA A 60 -17.02 -3.12 2.50
CA ALA A 60 -18.17 -3.20 1.61
C ALA A 60 -18.41 -1.87 0.86
N HIS A 61 -18.96 -1.94 -0.35
CA HIS A 61 -19.38 -0.74 -1.12
C HIS A 61 -20.32 0.18 -0.34
N SER A 62 -21.16 -0.38 0.52
CA SER A 62 -22.08 0.40 1.37
C SER A 62 -21.38 1.26 2.42
N ASP A 63 -20.16 0.88 2.81
CA ASP A 63 -19.46 1.49 3.94
C ASP A 63 -18.53 2.62 3.51
N LEU A 64 -18.13 2.63 2.22
CA LEU A 64 -17.20 3.62 1.67
C LEU A 64 -17.65 5.07 1.90
N ARG A 65 -18.95 5.37 1.77
CA ARG A 65 -19.45 6.73 2.04
C ARG A 65 -19.35 7.10 3.52
N ALA A 66 -19.59 6.14 4.42
CA ALA A 66 -19.47 6.37 5.85
C ALA A 66 -17.99 6.56 6.24
N TYR A 67 -17.08 5.76 5.70
CA TYR A 67 -15.64 5.89 5.85
C TYR A 67 -15.17 7.32 5.54
N VAL A 68 -15.47 7.81 4.32
CA VAL A 68 -15.12 9.19 3.91
C VAL A 68 -15.67 10.23 4.88
N GLN A 69 -16.94 10.10 5.29
CA GLN A 69 -17.57 11.06 6.20
C GLN A 69 -16.92 11.09 7.58
N ASP A 70 -16.53 9.94 8.11
CA ASP A 70 -15.88 9.85 9.41
C ASP A 70 -14.44 10.35 9.37
N ILE A 71 -13.68 10.11 8.29
CA ILE A 71 -12.36 10.73 8.10
C ILE A 71 -12.50 12.26 8.00
N GLU A 72 -13.47 12.78 7.24
CA GLU A 72 -13.75 14.22 7.14
C GLU A 72 -14.09 14.86 8.50
N ARG A 73 -14.77 14.12 9.38
CA ARG A 73 -15.02 14.58 10.76
C ARG A 73 -13.74 14.63 11.57
N LEU A 74 -12.86 13.65 11.43
CA LEU A 74 -11.56 13.64 12.11
C LEU A 74 -10.66 14.78 11.62
N LYS A 75 -10.60 15.03 10.30
CA LYS A 75 -9.88 16.17 9.70
C LYS A 75 -10.26 17.47 10.40
N LYS A 76 -11.57 17.73 10.56
CA LYS A 76 -12.08 18.95 11.23
C LYS A 76 -11.77 18.97 12.71
N LYS A 77 -11.94 17.84 13.40
CA LYS A 77 -11.73 17.72 14.86
C LYS A 77 -10.26 17.94 15.26
N TYR A 78 -9.33 17.47 14.44
CA TYR A 78 -7.89 17.45 14.74
C TYR A 78 -7.05 18.45 13.93
N ALA A 79 -7.68 19.36 13.18
CA ALA A 79 -7.02 20.29 12.24
C ALA A 79 -5.88 21.13 12.83
N THR A 80 -5.88 21.39 14.14
CA THR A 80 -4.83 22.17 14.83
C THR A 80 -3.70 21.31 15.41
N GLN A 81 -3.81 19.98 15.35
CA GLN A 81 -2.91 19.03 16.00
C GLN A 81 -2.16 18.16 14.99
N ILE A 82 -2.85 17.71 13.94
CA ILE A 82 -2.28 16.82 12.92
C ILE A 82 -3.04 16.98 11.61
N ARG A 83 -2.34 16.92 10.48
CA ARG A 83 -2.98 16.87 9.16
C ARG A 83 -3.46 15.45 8.89
N ILE A 84 -4.75 15.30 8.58
CA ILE A 84 -5.33 14.01 8.23
C ILE A 84 -5.75 14.08 6.76
N LEU A 85 -5.39 13.06 5.99
CA LEU A 85 -5.83 12.87 4.61
C LEU A 85 -6.73 11.63 4.52
N CYS A 86 -7.64 11.65 3.55
CA CYS A 86 -8.55 10.56 3.21
C CYS A 86 -8.13 10.00 1.86
N GLY A 87 -7.65 8.78 1.81
CA GLY A 87 -7.33 8.06 0.59
C GLY A 87 -7.94 6.67 0.59
N LEU A 88 -7.56 5.89 -0.42
CA LEU A 88 -7.88 4.48 -0.52
C LEU A 88 -6.62 3.71 -0.92
N GLU A 89 -6.47 2.51 -0.37
CA GLU A 89 -5.64 1.48 -0.99
C GLU A 89 -6.52 0.71 -1.97
N VAL A 90 -6.25 0.91 -3.26
CA VAL A 90 -7.02 0.35 -4.37
C VAL A 90 -6.25 -0.82 -4.95
N ASP A 91 -6.92 -1.97 -5.03
CA ASP A 91 -6.38 -3.12 -5.73
C ASP A 91 -6.38 -2.90 -7.24
N TYR A 92 -5.20 -3.05 -7.84
CA TYR A 92 -5.11 -3.34 -9.26
C TYR A 92 -5.38 -4.83 -9.48
N ILE A 93 -6.51 -5.13 -10.11
CA ILE A 93 -6.91 -6.47 -10.51
C ILE A 93 -6.98 -6.51 -12.03
N GLU A 94 -6.12 -7.32 -12.63
CA GLU A 94 -6.07 -7.51 -14.09
C GLU A 94 -7.45 -7.91 -14.63
N GLY A 95 -7.97 -7.17 -15.61
CA GLY A 95 -9.29 -7.40 -16.19
C GLY A 95 -10.46 -6.69 -15.49
N PHE A 96 -10.19 -5.90 -14.45
CA PHE A 96 -11.19 -5.07 -13.75
C PHE A 96 -10.83 -3.57 -13.76
N GLU A 97 -10.01 -3.13 -14.72
CA GLU A 97 -9.54 -1.75 -14.80
C GLU A 97 -10.68 -0.74 -14.99
N GLU A 98 -11.74 -1.11 -15.73
CA GLU A 98 -12.90 -0.24 -15.96
C GLU A 98 -13.71 -0.02 -14.67
N GLU A 99 -13.93 -1.08 -13.90
CA GLU A 99 -14.60 -1.02 -12.62
C GLU A 99 -13.80 -0.20 -11.61
N THR A 100 -12.48 -0.39 -11.56
CA THR A 100 -11.58 0.39 -10.70
C THR A 100 -11.60 1.88 -11.09
N ALA A 101 -11.52 2.20 -12.38
CA ALA A 101 -11.62 3.58 -12.87
C ALA A 101 -12.99 4.20 -12.53
N SER A 102 -14.08 3.43 -12.65
CA SER A 102 -15.43 3.90 -12.32
C SER A 102 -15.61 4.18 -10.83
N LEU A 103 -15.04 3.35 -9.96
CA LEU A 103 -15.04 3.57 -8.51
C LEU A 103 -14.30 4.87 -8.17
N LEU A 104 -13.07 5.01 -8.68
CA LEU A 104 -12.25 6.21 -8.46
C LEU A 104 -12.95 7.47 -8.95
N ALA A 105 -13.49 7.48 -10.16
CA ALA A 105 -14.21 8.63 -10.70
C ALA A 105 -15.41 9.05 -9.83
N SER A 106 -16.04 8.11 -9.13
CA SER A 106 -17.21 8.37 -8.28
C SER A 106 -16.85 9.00 -6.93
N PHE A 107 -15.62 8.79 -6.45
CA PHE A 107 -15.15 9.24 -5.13
C PHE A 107 -13.98 10.23 -5.20
N GLU A 108 -13.44 10.50 -6.38
CA GLU A 108 -12.33 11.43 -6.60
C GLU A 108 -12.48 12.79 -5.90
N PRO A 109 -13.66 13.45 -5.86
CA PRO A 109 -13.83 14.72 -5.14
C PRO A 109 -13.68 14.62 -3.61
N ASP A 110 -13.78 13.42 -3.05
CA ASP A 110 -13.78 13.15 -1.61
C ASP A 110 -12.43 12.54 -1.13
N LEU A 111 -11.50 12.26 -2.05
CA LEU A 111 -10.20 11.64 -1.76
C LEU A 111 -9.05 12.62 -1.99
N ASP A 112 -8.00 12.51 -1.19
CA ASP A 112 -6.76 13.28 -1.30
C ASP A 112 -5.69 12.53 -2.12
N GLU A 113 -5.68 11.20 -2.07
CA GLU A 113 -4.71 10.34 -2.76
C GLU A 113 -5.17 8.88 -2.86
N VAL A 114 -4.46 8.11 -3.69
CA VAL A 114 -4.67 6.66 -3.87
C VAL A 114 -3.33 5.94 -3.73
N ILE A 115 -3.32 4.85 -2.96
CA ILE A 115 -2.32 3.80 -3.08
C ILE A 115 -2.85 2.78 -4.07
N LEU A 116 -2.09 2.48 -5.13
CA LEU A 116 -2.40 1.42 -6.07
C LEU A 116 -1.54 0.19 -5.75
N SER A 117 -2.18 -0.85 -5.24
CA SER A 117 -1.53 -2.06 -4.73
C SER A 117 -1.86 -3.28 -5.57
N VAL A 118 -1.02 -4.32 -5.47
CA VAL A 118 -1.26 -5.62 -6.11
C VAL A 118 -1.30 -6.69 -5.02
N HIS A 119 -2.49 -7.04 -4.55
CA HIS A 119 -2.71 -8.20 -3.68
C HIS A 119 -3.14 -9.43 -4.48
N PHE A 120 -3.86 -9.23 -5.59
CA PHE A 120 -4.40 -10.32 -6.40
C PHE A 120 -3.65 -10.47 -7.71
N ILE A 121 -3.23 -11.70 -8.04
CA ILE A 121 -2.66 -12.04 -9.34
C ILE A 121 -3.52 -13.07 -10.04
N GLN A 122 -3.73 -12.88 -11.36
CA GLN A 122 -4.47 -13.83 -12.18
C GLN A 122 -3.65 -15.10 -12.40
N MET A 123 -4.27 -16.26 -12.27
CA MET A 123 -3.65 -17.57 -12.44
C MET A 123 -3.92 -18.14 -13.84
N PRO A 124 -3.12 -19.11 -14.33
CA PRO A 124 -3.28 -19.66 -15.69
C PRO A 124 -4.64 -20.30 -15.99
N ASP A 125 -5.40 -20.68 -14.95
CA ASP A 125 -6.77 -21.22 -15.06
C ASP A 125 -7.85 -20.12 -15.11
N GLY A 126 -7.46 -18.84 -15.14
CA GLY A 126 -8.35 -17.69 -15.17
C GLY A 126 -8.86 -17.27 -13.79
N GLY A 127 -8.54 -18.00 -12.72
CA GLY A 127 -8.83 -17.61 -11.35
C GLY A 127 -7.86 -16.55 -10.83
N TYR A 128 -8.06 -16.11 -9.59
CA TYR A 128 -7.16 -15.19 -8.89
C TYR A 128 -6.66 -15.83 -7.60
N ILE A 129 -5.49 -15.41 -7.15
CA ILE A 129 -4.98 -15.73 -5.82
C ILE A 129 -4.56 -14.45 -5.12
N CYS A 130 -4.86 -14.36 -3.82
CA CYS A 130 -4.32 -13.34 -2.95
C CYS A 130 -2.89 -13.73 -2.57
N ILE A 131 -1.90 -12.97 -3.04
CA ILE A 131 -0.48 -13.30 -2.89
C ILE A 131 -0.02 -13.24 -1.45
N ASP A 132 -0.72 -12.48 -0.62
CA ASP A 132 -0.26 -12.17 0.72
C ASP A 132 -1.17 -12.75 1.81
N PHE A 133 -2.24 -13.49 1.46
CA PHE A 133 -3.16 -14.10 2.42
C PHE A 133 -2.46 -14.97 3.47
N ASP A 134 -1.86 -16.09 3.07
CA ASP A 134 -1.11 -16.97 3.96
C ASP A 134 0.01 -17.76 3.24
N GLU A 135 0.82 -18.45 4.02
CA GLU A 135 1.95 -19.27 3.53
C GLU A 135 1.48 -20.43 2.63
N ALA A 136 0.30 -20.98 2.89
CA ALA A 136 -0.23 -22.13 2.16
C ALA A 136 -0.71 -21.74 0.75
N ALA A 137 -1.42 -20.62 0.64
CA ALA A 137 -1.84 -20.01 -0.61
C ALA A 137 -0.63 -19.56 -1.43
N PHE A 138 0.37 -18.94 -0.80
CA PHE A 138 1.63 -18.59 -1.48
C PHE A 138 2.34 -19.83 -2.02
N GLY A 139 2.44 -20.90 -1.22
CA GLY A 139 2.98 -22.18 -1.65
C GLY A 139 2.19 -22.85 -2.78
N ASP A 140 0.87 -22.68 -2.83
CA ASP A 140 0.03 -23.12 -3.94
C ASP A 140 0.30 -22.32 -5.22
N ALA A 141 0.45 -21.00 -5.11
CA ALA A 141 0.82 -20.13 -6.23
C ALA A 141 2.16 -20.56 -6.85
N ILE A 142 3.17 -20.86 -6.03
CA ILE A 142 4.47 -21.39 -6.47
C ILE A 142 4.27 -22.65 -7.31
N ARG A 143 3.48 -23.63 -6.82
CA ARG A 143 3.25 -24.90 -7.54
C ARG A 143 2.56 -24.67 -8.88
N ARG A 144 1.50 -23.85 -8.89
CA ARG A 144 0.66 -23.61 -10.08
C ARG A 144 1.38 -22.81 -11.16
N LEU A 145 2.29 -21.91 -10.80
CA LEU A 145 3.10 -21.14 -11.75
C LEU A 145 4.41 -21.82 -12.15
N GLY A 146 4.72 -22.98 -11.55
CA GLY A 146 5.91 -23.76 -11.90
C GLY A 146 7.21 -23.31 -11.23
N GLY A 147 7.13 -22.57 -10.12
CA GLY A 147 8.27 -22.24 -9.27
C GLY A 147 8.23 -20.83 -8.69
N LEU A 148 9.11 -20.57 -7.72
CA LEU A 148 9.19 -19.29 -7.00
C LEU A 148 9.59 -18.13 -7.92
N ASN A 149 10.55 -18.36 -8.82
CA ASN A 149 10.97 -17.36 -9.81
C ASN A 149 9.81 -16.97 -10.75
N ALA A 150 8.99 -17.95 -11.17
CA ALA A 150 7.82 -17.70 -12.01
C ALA A 150 6.76 -16.89 -11.25
N LEU A 151 6.53 -17.17 -9.96
CA LEU A 151 5.64 -16.39 -9.11
C LEU A 151 6.09 -14.92 -9.01
N TYR A 152 7.38 -14.68 -8.78
CA TYR A 152 7.95 -13.34 -8.71
C TYR A 152 7.82 -12.60 -10.03
N ALA A 153 8.20 -13.23 -11.14
CA ALA A 153 8.08 -12.64 -12.48
C ALA A 153 6.62 -12.28 -12.81
N HIS A 154 5.67 -13.12 -12.39
CA HIS A 154 4.25 -12.88 -12.60
C HIS A 154 3.71 -11.75 -11.74
N TYR A 155 4.07 -11.71 -10.45
CA TYR A 155 3.74 -10.60 -9.56
C TYR A 155 4.27 -9.26 -10.09
N TYR A 156 5.55 -9.19 -10.47
CA TYR A 156 6.12 -7.96 -11.02
C TYR A 156 5.51 -7.59 -12.37
N ARG A 157 5.05 -8.55 -13.19
CA ARG A 157 4.28 -8.25 -14.39
C ARG A 157 3.00 -7.51 -14.03
N THR A 158 2.26 -7.99 -13.03
CA THR A 158 1.03 -7.36 -12.56
C THR A 158 1.28 -5.97 -11.97
N VAL A 159 2.37 -5.77 -11.21
CA VAL A 159 2.76 -4.42 -10.72
C VAL A 159 3.10 -3.47 -11.88
N ARG A 160 3.78 -3.94 -12.93
CA ARG A 160 4.04 -3.10 -14.11
C ARG A 160 2.75 -2.71 -14.82
N MET A 161 1.81 -3.64 -14.94
CA MET A 161 0.50 -3.38 -15.53
C MET A 161 -0.30 -2.37 -14.71
N SER A 162 -0.24 -2.42 -13.37
CA SER A 162 -0.92 -1.43 -12.52
C SER A 162 -0.43 -0.01 -12.79
N ILE A 163 0.89 0.17 -12.95
CA ILE A 163 1.49 1.47 -13.28
C ILE A 163 1.11 1.94 -14.69
N GLU A 164 0.93 1.00 -15.62
CA GLU A 164 0.57 1.30 -17.00
C GLU A 164 -0.93 1.55 -17.20
N ALA A 165 -1.76 1.03 -16.29
CA ALA A 165 -3.20 1.16 -16.34
C ALA A 165 -3.65 2.61 -16.45
N ASN A 166 -4.63 2.88 -17.30
CA ASN A 166 -5.23 4.19 -17.39
C ASN A 166 -6.52 4.21 -16.55
N LEU A 167 -6.37 4.59 -15.28
CA LEU A 167 -7.50 4.68 -14.35
C LEU A 167 -8.30 5.99 -14.48
N ASN A 168 -7.88 6.89 -15.39
CA ASN A 168 -8.51 8.20 -15.64
C ASN A 168 -8.74 9.06 -14.38
N SER A 169 -7.94 8.88 -13.33
CA SER A 169 -8.03 9.68 -12.12
C SER A 169 -7.06 10.86 -12.14
N SER A 170 -7.48 12.00 -11.59
CA SER A 170 -6.61 13.15 -11.37
C SER A 170 -5.93 13.16 -9.98
N LEU A 171 -6.24 12.18 -9.14
CA LEU A 171 -5.65 12.05 -7.81
C LEU A 171 -4.14 11.76 -7.88
N PRO A 172 -3.37 12.22 -6.89
CA PRO A 172 -2.02 11.71 -6.65
C PRO A 172 -2.05 10.19 -6.46
N ILE A 173 -1.22 9.47 -7.22
CA ILE A 173 -1.09 8.01 -7.15
C ILE A 173 0.28 7.65 -6.55
N ARG A 174 0.23 6.79 -5.54
CA ARG A 174 1.38 6.11 -4.95
C ARG A 174 1.29 4.62 -5.25
N ILE A 175 2.39 3.99 -5.66
CA ILE A 175 2.39 2.54 -5.86
C ILE A 175 2.72 1.85 -4.54
N GLY A 176 1.82 0.98 -4.09
CA GLY A 176 1.90 0.24 -2.84
C GLY A 176 3.00 -0.83 -2.86
N HIS A 177 3.59 -1.07 -1.68
CA HIS A 177 4.51 -2.18 -1.33
C HIS A 177 4.99 -3.09 -2.49
N ILE A 178 5.79 -2.53 -3.43
CA ILE A 178 6.11 -3.14 -4.74
C ILE A 178 6.88 -4.47 -4.71
N SER A 179 7.23 -4.95 -3.51
CA SER A 179 7.89 -6.22 -3.27
C SER A 179 7.10 -7.10 -2.29
N LEU A 180 5.77 -6.96 -2.23
CA LEU A 180 4.89 -7.74 -1.35
C LEU A 180 5.09 -9.25 -1.52
N VAL A 181 5.47 -9.70 -2.72
CA VAL A 181 5.84 -11.10 -2.99
C VAL A 181 6.99 -11.62 -2.09
N HIS A 182 7.71 -10.74 -1.39
CA HIS A 182 8.73 -11.08 -0.38
C HIS A 182 8.14 -11.46 0.99
N LYS A 183 6.82 -11.33 1.21
CA LYS A 183 6.16 -11.51 2.54
C LYS A 183 6.47 -12.84 3.22
N PHE A 184 6.75 -13.89 2.45
CA PHE A 184 7.03 -15.24 2.95
C PHE A 184 8.46 -15.72 2.65
N GLN A 185 9.41 -14.80 2.41
CA GLN A 185 10.76 -15.13 1.96
C GLN A 185 11.58 -15.99 2.94
N THR A 186 11.28 -15.98 4.24
CA THR A 186 11.98 -16.87 5.19
C THR A 186 11.50 -18.32 5.09
N SER A 187 10.28 -18.54 4.60
CA SER A 187 9.74 -19.87 4.32
C SER A 187 10.11 -20.35 2.92
N PHE A 188 10.16 -19.43 1.96
CA PHE A 188 10.46 -19.70 0.56
C PHE A 188 11.71 -18.93 0.14
N ALA A 189 12.89 -19.49 0.46
CA ALA A 189 14.17 -18.87 0.12
C ALA A 189 14.37 -18.82 -1.40
N ARG A 190 14.76 -17.65 -1.91
CA ARG A 190 15.10 -17.42 -3.31
C ARG A 190 16.53 -17.84 -3.62
N ASP A 191 16.74 -18.31 -4.84
CA ASP A 191 18.06 -18.57 -5.44
C ASP A 191 18.33 -17.68 -6.68
N PHE A 192 17.51 -16.64 -6.87
CA PHE A 192 17.56 -15.72 -8.00
C PHE A 192 17.55 -14.25 -7.53
N ASP A 193 18.01 -13.36 -8.42
CA ASP A 193 18.04 -11.91 -8.22
C ASP A 193 16.86 -11.25 -8.96
N ASP A 194 16.05 -10.49 -8.23
CA ASP A 194 14.91 -9.74 -8.76
C ASP A 194 15.14 -8.22 -8.82
N SER A 195 16.38 -7.76 -8.57
CA SER A 195 16.71 -6.34 -8.58
C SER A 195 16.45 -5.69 -9.95
N LYS A 196 16.49 -6.45 -11.04
CA LYS A 196 16.13 -5.97 -12.38
C LYS A 196 14.65 -5.63 -12.51
N ASP A 197 13.76 -6.48 -11.99
CA ASP A 197 12.32 -6.24 -12.02
C ASP A 197 11.95 -5.03 -11.17
N LEU A 198 12.52 -4.92 -9.97
CA LEU A 198 12.31 -3.78 -9.08
C LEU A 198 12.81 -2.46 -9.71
N ARG A 199 13.98 -2.45 -10.35
CA ARG A 199 14.47 -1.29 -11.09
C ARG A 199 13.61 -0.90 -12.28
N ASP A 200 13.06 -1.88 -13.00
CA ASP A 200 12.12 -1.61 -14.09
C ASP A 200 10.86 -0.93 -13.54
N ILE A 201 10.32 -1.42 -12.41
CA ILE A 201 9.20 -0.80 -11.70
C ILE A 201 9.53 0.64 -11.29
N LEU A 202 10.68 0.90 -10.68
CA LEU A 202 11.09 2.27 -10.31
C LEU A 202 11.13 3.22 -11.51
N ASN A 203 11.70 2.78 -12.63
CA ASN A 203 11.73 3.59 -13.85
C ASN A 203 10.32 3.91 -14.37
N ARG A 204 9.40 2.97 -14.27
CA ARG A 204 7.99 3.16 -14.67
C ARG A 204 7.27 4.14 -13.76
N ILE A 205 7.44 4.00 -12.44
CA ILE A 205 6.92 4.94 -11.44
C ILE A 205 7.40 6.36 -11.76
N LYS A 206 8.71 6.54 -11.98
CA LYS A 206 9.31 7.82 -12.36
C LYS A 206 8.71 8.37 -13.65
N ASN A 207 8.60 7.55 -14.70
CA ASN A 207 8.10 7.99 -16.00
C ASN A 207 6.61 8.40 -15.95
N ARG A 208 5.82 7.79 -15.05
CA ARG A 208 4.43 8.18 -14.79
C ARG A 208 4.29 9.39 -13.87
N GLY A 209 5.36 9.80 -13.18
CA GLY A 209 5.30 10.85 -12.17
C GLY A 209 4.57 10.40 -10.90
N TYR A 210 4.54 9.09 -10.63
CA TYR A 210 3.93 8.52 -9.43
C TYR A 210 4.89 8.53 -8.24
N MET A 211 4.32 8.31 -7.06
CA MET A 211 5.04 8.17 -5.80
C MET A 211 5.27 6.69 -5.47
N LEU A 212 6.14 6.42 -4.51
CA LEU A 212 6.39 5.07 -4.00
C LEU A 212 6.02 4.97 -2.52
N ASP A 213 5.24 3.95 -2.17
CA ASP A 213 5.01 3.52 -0.79
C ASP A 213 6.26 2.82 -0.26
N VAL A 214 6.86 3.40 0.76
CA VAL A 214 7.98 2.82 1.49
C VAL A 214 7.42 2.23 2.77
N ASN A 215 7.07 0.96 2.68
CA ASN A 215 6.21 0.27 3.63
C ASN A 215 7.01 -0.50 4.68
N GLY A 216 6.71 -0.23 5.95
CA GLY A 216 7.37 -0.82 7.11
C GLY A 216 6.80 -2.16 7.59
N ALA A 217 5.64 -2.59 7.09
CA ALA A 217 4.93 -3.76 7.62
C ALA A 217 5.72 -5.06 7.53
N GLY A 218 6.49 -5.27 6.46
CA GLY A 218 7.26 -6.50 6.28
C GLY A 218 8.28 -6.76 7.40
N LEU A 219 8.79 -5.72 8.07
CA LEU A 219 9.73 -5.86 9.20
C LEU A 219 9.10 -6.58 10.40
N VAL A 220 7.80 -6.36 10.63
CA VAL A 220 7.07 -6.99 11.74
C VAL A 220 6.47 -8.34 11.36
N LYS A 221 6.22 -8.60 10.06
CA LYS A 221 5.73 -9.91 9.60
C LYS A 221 6.76 -11.01 9.92
N PRO A 222 6.36 -12.14 10.54
CA PRO A 222 7.29 -13.18 10.99
C PRO A 222 8.07 -13.83 9.86
N LEU A 223 7.47 -13.94 8.68
CA LEU A 223 8.04 -14.65 7.52
C LEU A 223 8.68 -13.74 6.45
N CYS A 224 8.78 -12.44 6.72
CA CYS A 224 9.37 -11.45 5.81
C CYS A 224 10.66 -10.84 6.37
N LYS A 225 10.53 -10.01 7.42
CA LYS A 225 11.64 -9.31 8.11
C LYS A 225 12.39 -8.27 7.27
N GLU A 226 11.73 -7.70 6.27
CA GLU A 226 12.28 -6.67 5.39
C GLU A 226 11.23 -5.59 5.10
N THR A 227 11.65 -4.38 4.72
CA THR A 227 10.72 -3.35 4.21
C THR A 227 10.21 -3.71 2.82
N TYR A 228 9.09 -3.09 2.41
CA TYR A 228 8.67 -3.13 0.99
C TYR A 228 8.82 -1.74 0.38
N PRO A 229 9.71 -1.53 -0.60
CA PRO A 229 10.72 -2.45 -1.09
C PRO A 229 11.93 -2.61 -0.16
N PRO A 230 12.89 -3.51 -0.46
CA PRO A 230 14.17 -3.63 0.24
C PRO A 230 14.93 -2.30 0.34
N PRO A 231 15.73 -2.06 1.41
CA PRO A 231 16.44 -0.80 1.65
C PRO A 231 17.30 -0.29 0.48
N TYR A 232 17.94 -1.20 -0.25
CA TYR A 232 18.75 -0.81 -1.41
C TYR A 232 17.91 -0.27 -2.57
N ILE A 233 16.68 -0.77 -2.76
CA ILE A 233 15.72 -0.25 -3.75
C ILE A 233 15.14 1.08 -3.31
N ILE A 234 14.90 1.29 -2.00
CA ILE A 234 14.47 2.58 -1.46
C ILE A 234 15.51 3.66 -1.81
N GLU A 235 16.79 3.36 -1.60
CA GLU A 235 17.89 4.28 -1.93
C GLU A 235 18.00 4.54 -3.44
N GLU A 236 17.84 3.51 -4.28
CA GLU A 236 17.79 3.70 -5.74
C GLU A 236 16.60 4.58 -6.18
N ALA A 237 15.42 4.39 -5.58
CA ALA A 237 14.24 5.22 -5.84
C ALA A 237 14.46 6.69 -5.46
N ARG A 238 15.12 6.92 -4.31
CA ARG A 238 15.54 8.26 -3.85
C ARG A 238 16.49 8.92 -4.85
N GLN A 239 17.49 8.20 -5.35
CA GLN A 239 18.45 8.69 -6.34
C GLN A 239 17.77 9.02 -7.69
N LEU A 240 16.73 8.27 -8.04
CA LEU A 240 15.91 8.54 -9.23
C LEU A 240 15.01 9.78 -9.08
N GLY A 241 14.88 10.33 -7.87
CA GLY A 241 14.01 11.48 -7.58
C GLY A 241 12.53 11.10 -7.47
N ILE A 242 12.22 9.83 -7.22
CA ILE A 242 10.85 9.37 -6.99
C ILE A 242 10.40 9.89 -5.62
N PRO A 243 9.24 10.55 -5.49
CA PRO A 243 8.73 10.92 -4.17
C PRO A 243 8.44 9.68 -3.33
N LEU A 244 9.10 9.61 -2.17
CA LEU A 244 8.96 8.51 -1.22
C LEU A 244 8.03 8.94 -0.09
N VAL A 245 7.04 8.11 0.21
CA VAL A 245 6.14 8.31 1.36
C VAL A 245 6.24 7.07 2.24
N TYR A 246 6.58 7.27 3.52
CA TYR A 246 6.57 6.17 4.47
C TYR A 246 5.12 5.74 4.76
N GLY A 247 4.92 4.42 4.80
CA GLY A 247 3.66 3.79 5.18
C GLY A 247 3.88 2.77 6.28
N SER A 248 3.18 2.91 7.41
CA SER A 248 3.16 1.85 8.41
C SER A 248 2.42 0.63 7.90
N ASP A 249 1.32 0.80 7.16
CA ASP A 249 0.33 -0.25 6.84
C ASP A 249 -0.24 -0.82 8.16
N ALA A 250 -0.63 0.13 9.02
CA ALA A 250 -1.16 -0.13 10.34
C ALA A 250 -2.62 -0.57 10.26
N HIS A 251 -2.86 -1.83 10.62
CA HIS A 251 -4.18 -2.43 10.78
C HIS A 251 -4.75 -2.31 12.21
N SER A 252 -3.99 -1.67 13.11
CA SER A 252 -4.42 -1.34 14.47
C SER A 252 -3.79 -0.02 14.90
N ALA A 253 -4.37 0.65 15.91
CA ALA A 253 -3.78 1.87 16.41
C ALA A 253 -2.34 1.64 16.88
N LEU A 254 -2.06 0.51 17.53
CA LEU A 254 -0.70 0.15 17.97
C LEU A 254 0.31 -0.05 16.84
N GLY A 255 -0.16 -0.35 15.62
CA GLY A 255 0.69 -0.55 14.44
C GLY A 255 1.25 0.74 13.82
N ILE A 256 0.71 1.91 14.20
CA ILE A 256 1.20 3.21 13.69
C ILE A 256 2.69 3.36 14.00
N GLY A 257 3.47 3.78 13.00
CA GLY A 257 4.92 3.92 13.11
C GLY A 257 5.73 2.62 12.98
N GLN A 258 5.11 1.47 12.64
CA GLN A 258 5.86 0.23 12.46
C GLN A 258 6.91 0.31 11.35
N GLY A 259 8.15 -0.06 11.67
CA GLY A 259 9.26 0.00 10.71
C GLY A 259 9.79 1.41 10.43
N TYR A 260 9.22 2.46 11.03
CA TYR A 260 9.62 3.85 10.80
C TYR A 260 11.11 4.10 11.04
N ASP A 261 11.68 3.59 12.15
CA ASP A 261 13.10 3.81 12.47
C ASP A 261 14.06 3.25 11.42
N THR A 262 13.66 2.17 10.73
CA THR A 262 14.45 1.58 9.63
C THR A 262 14.33 2.40 8.35
N ILE A 263 13.16 3.01 8.10
CA ILE A 263 12.87 3.73 6.86
C ILE A 263 13.29 5.20 6.92
N LYS A 264 13.19 5.82 8.10
CA LYS A 264 13.48 7.24 8.34
C LYS A 264 14.81 7.72 7.73
N PRO A 265 15.93 6.97 7.76
CA PRO A 265 17.18 7.39 7.13
C PRO A 265 17.12 7.60 5.60
N PHE A 266 16.16 6.99 4.91
CA PHE A 266 15.97 7.12 3.47
C PHE A 266 15.03 8.27 3.09
N LEU A 267 14.23 8.74 4.04
CA LEU A 267 13.33 9.86 3.81
C LEU A 267 14.13 11.16 3.78
N PRO A 268 13.72 12.15 2.98
CA PRO A 268 14.38 13.45 2.97
C PRO A 268 14.42 14.03 4.39
N PRO A 269 15.55 14.62 4.82
CA PRO A 269 15.68 15.16 6.16
C PRO A 269 14.59 16.21 6.44
N TYR A 270 14.14 16.26 7.68
CA TYR A 270 13.48 17.45 8.19
C TYR A 270 14.53 18.55 8.26
N ASP A 271 14.51 19.50 7.32
CA ASP A 271 15.31 20.71 7.42
C ASP A 271 14.77 21.54 8.61
N GLU A 272 15.45 21.49 9.76
CA GLU A 272 15.25 22.45 10.86
C GLU A 272 15.88 23.83 10.55
N GLY A 273 16.40 24.06 9.34
CA GLY A 273 17.23 25.21 8.98
C GLY A 273 16.68 26.09 7.85
N MET A 274 15.66 26.89 8.15
CA MET A 274 15.55 28.27 7.62
C MET A 274 15.10 29.19 8.77
N GLN A 275 15.93 29.28 9.78
CA GLN A 275 16.11 30.51 10.54
C GLN A 275 17.57 30.93 10.30
N ASP A 276 17.76 32.23 10.07
CA ASP A 276 19.01 32.95 9.77
C ASP A 276 19.41 33.00 8.28
N ASP A 277 18.74 33.90 7.53
CA ASP A 277 19.32 35.19 7.08
C ASP A 277 18.23 36.13 6.50
#